data_AF-A0A095XY42-F1
#
_entry.id   AF-A0A095XY42-F1
#
_cell.length_a   1.000
_cell.length_b   1.000
_cell.length_c   1.000
_cell.angle_alpha   90.00
_cell.angle_beta   90.00
_cell.angle_gamma   90.00
#
_symmetry.space_group_name_H-M   'P 1'
#
loop_
_entity.id
_entity.type
_entity.pdbx_description
1 polymer ?
#
loop_
_entity_poly.entity_id
_entity_poly.type
_entity_poly.pdbx_seq_one_letter_code
_entity_poly.pdbx_strand_id
1 'polypeptide(L)'
;MGRHSDGKPNYRVAKGPLISLLAAILVGAMIFAWVTLRTSDGDDPGISADCSKGDLTLVVAADPAVAGVVREQVDAWAATDPVVREYCVRPQVTVNGSQQILDVIREHGDDGSDGDADGSGAATGGVKPVLPAVWVPADDSFVDAARDSGGVGVDGETARFSPQPVGLAVASDRAADVKGRSWDDIAGMEDLTIATPGGPDAVVSSVVNARLTPDARGRELLGASEERLAAGGRFTSEALLGQLAKDTAEGYDAVAATQSMVDASAQTGSEGLSFISPNGSPALSAPMVAFTSGGPVNEVNARAAAEFVKYARKNGVDADAPGDGDDETAAGALDGAAGEILPDVAARDTDPFAGIDAEDPDSDGAGDDSDGDAATTEPAGSTLVLLDTSEGMDLDAVREALTPLMDRAIDGEGRRVALWNYSSPLSAGVTTPVRQNVHFGAGAKDRSVEVLGQLSTGGEPWLWRSVGPAVDYVAEAWSPGVANRVVLVTSGSDATDDDAAAAIERITAAATTDRPVRVDVVVVGEDSTDGALRDLASATGGSVQVAGTDPTAALVKAMGL
;
A
#
# COMPACT_ATOMS: atom_id res chain seq x y z
N MET A 1 -63.30 -5.09 -57.57
CA MET A 1 -61.90 -5.56 -57.57
C MET A 1 -61.05 -4.48 -56.95
N GLY A 2 -60.45 -4.78 -55.79
CA GLY A 2 -59.71 -3.82 -54.99
C GLY A 2 -58.45 -3.31 -55.70
N ARG A 3 -58.13 -2.04 -55.46
CA ARG A 3 -56.80 -1.49 -55.76
C ARG A 3 -56.11 -1.22 -54.43
N HIS A 4 -54.98 -1.90 -54.28
CA HIS A 4 -54.14 -1.92 -53.10
C HIS A 4 -53.53 -0.54 -52.85
N SER A 5 -53.46 -0.20 -51.57
CA SER A 5 -52.72 0.93 -51.03
C SER A 5 -51.21 0.63 -51.17
N ASP A 6 -50.50 1.40 -51.99
CA ASP A 6 -49.05 1.34 -52.09
C ASP A 6 -48.43 1.98 -50.83
N GLY A 7 -48.19 1.16 -49.82
CA GLY A 7 -47.58 1.54 -48.54
C GLY A 7 -46.12 1.94 -48.67
N LYS A 8 -45.84 3.17 -49.13
CA LYS A 8 -44.51 3.80 -49.03
C LYS A 8 -44.57 5.02 -48.12
N PRO A 9 -43.97 4.98 -46.92
CA PRO A 9 -43.86 6.15 -46.07
C PRO A 9 -42.80 7.11 -46.62
N ASN A 10 -43.21 8.31 -47.03
CA ASN A 10 -42.33 9.39 -47.46
C ASN A 10 -41.81 10.19 -46.26
N TYR A 11 -40.92 9.61 -45.45
CA TYR A 11 -40.13 10.40 -44.51
C TYR A 11 -38.89 10.95 -45.21
N ARG A 12 -39.04 12.10 -45.86
CA ARG A 12 -37.89 12.89 -46.31
C ARG A 12 -37.32 13.61 -45.09
N VAL A 13 -36.43 12.94 -44.35
CA VAL A 13 -35.62 13.60 -43.32
C VAL A 13 -34.79 14.67 -44.02
N ALA A 14 -34.99 15.93 -43.63
CA ALA A 14 -34.26 17.06 -44.17
C ALA A 14 -32.76 16.85 -43.88
N LYS A 15 -31.97 16.59 -44.91
CA LYS A 15 -30.53 16.28 -44.77
C LYS A 15 -29.74 17.45 -44.18
N GLY A 16 -30.22 18.68 -44.29
CA GLY A 16 -29.59 19.89 -43.77
C GLY A 16 -29.34 19.88 -42.25
N PRO A 17 -30.39 19.83 -41.41
CA PRO A 17 -30.22 19.85 -39.96
C PRO A 17 -29.47 18.63 -39.41
N LEU A 18 -29.61 17.46 -40.05
CA LEU A 18 -28.88 16.25 -39.65
C LEU A 18 -27.36 16.43 -39.85
N ILE A 19 -26.95 17.00 -40.99
CA ILE A 19 -25.53 17.26 -41.28
C ILE A 19 -24.98 18.32 -40.32
N SER A 20 -25.75 19.36 -39.99
CA SER A 20 -25.33 20.37 -39.00
C SER A 20 -25.15 19.79 -37.60
N LEU A 21 -26.04 18.87 -37.18
CA LEU A 21 -25.93 18.19 -35.89
C LEU A 21 -24.72 17.26 -35.84
N LEU A 22 -24.48 16.50 -36.93
CA LEU A 22 -23.31 15.63 -37.04
C LEU A 22 -22.00 16.42 -37.05
N ALA A 23 -21.98 17.58 -37.71
CA ALA A 23 -20.83 18.48 -37.69
C ALA A 23 -20.58 19.07 -36.30
N ALA A 24 -21.63 19.46 -35.56
CA ALA A 24 -21.51 19.96 -34.20
C ALA A 24 -21.02 18.87 -33.23
N ILE A 25 -21.48 17.63 -33.39
CA ILE A 25 -21.01 16.48 -32.61
C ILE A 25 -19.54 16.17 -32.95
N LEU A 26 -19.14 16.24 -34.23
CA LEU A 26 -17.74 16.04 -34.64
C LEU A 26 -16.82 17.14 -34.08
N VAL A 27 -17.25 18.39 -34.11
CA VAL A 27 -16.48 19.50 -33.52
C VAL A 27 -16.44 19.37 -32.01
N GLY A 28 -17.54 18.99 -31.35
CA GLY A 28 -17.58 18.73 -29.92
C GLY A 28 -16.70 17.54 -29.52
N ALA A 29 -16.71 16.46 -30.29
CA ALA A 29 -15.85 15.29 -30.10
C ALA A 29 -14.39 15.62 -30.39
N MET A 30 -14.09 16.50 -31.34
CA MET A 30 -12.74 16.94 -31.65
C MET A 30 -12.20 17.91 -30.58
N ILE A 31 -13.05 18.79 -30.02
CA ILE A 31 -12.71 19.63 -28.87
C ILE A 31 -12.54 18.77 -27.61
N PHE A 32 -13.43 17.80 -27.38
CA PHE A 32 -13.34 16.88 -26.25
C PHE A 32 -12.10 15.99 -26.37
N ALA A 33 -11.85 15.40 -27.54
CA ALA A 33 -10.63 14.66 -27.84
C ALA A 33 -9.38 15.53 -27.68
N TRP A 34 -9.43 16.79 -28.07
CA TRP A 34 -8.32 17.74 -27.90
C TRP A 34 -8.11 18.16 -26.44
N VAL A 35 -9.17 18.25 -25.62
CA VAL A 35 -9.07 18.50 -24.17
C VAL A 35 -8.53 17.25 -23.44
N THR A 36 -9.00 16.06 -23.80
CA THR A 36 -8.47 14.80 -23.25
C THR A 36 -7.05 14.51 -23.73
N LEU A 37 -6.70 14.87 -24.96
CA LEU A 37 -5.32 14.79 -25.46
C LEU A 37 -4.44 15.87 -24.85
N ARG A 38 -4.94 17.07 -24.54
CA ARG A 38 -4.16 18.08 -23.80
C ARG A 38 -3.86 17.70 -22.36
N THR A 39 -4.68 16.84 -21.75
CA THR A 39 -4.36 16.25 -20.46
C THR A 39 -3.42 15.05 -20.57
N SER A 40 -3.10 14.59 -21.80
CA SER A 40 -2.23 13.42 -22.05
C SER A 40 -0.95 13.74 -22.84
N ASP A 41 -0.86 14.91 -23.47
CA ASP A 41 0.33 15.42 -24.18
C ASP A 41 0.75 16.75 -23.56
N GLY A 42 1.67 16.68 -22.59
CA GLY A 42 2.39 17.81 -22.01
C GLY A 42 3.58 18.28 -22.85
N ASP A 43 3.53 18.18 -24.18
CA ASP A 43 4.55 18.72 -25.08
C ASP A 43 4.12 20.10 -25.63
N ASP A 44 4.47 21.17 -24.91
CA ASP A 44 4.65 22.52 -25.46
C ASP A 44 6.15 22.85 -25.36
N PRO A 45 6.87 23.25 -26.42
CA PRO A 45 8.32 23.45 -26.39
C PRO A 45 8.64 24.76 -25.66
N GLY A 46 8.67 24.67 -24.34
CA GLY A 46 9.00 25.73 -23.41
C GLY A 46 9.79 25.19 -22.22
N ILE A 47 11.06 24.82 -22.48
CA ILE A 47 12.04 24.33 -21.49
C ILE A 47 11.62 23.00 -20.84
N SER A 48 11.81 21.90 -21.57
CA SER A 48 11.72 20.54 -21.03
C SER A 48 12.74 20.35 -19.90
N ALA A 49 12.26 20.02 -18.70
CA ALA A 49 13.10 19.45 -17.65
C ALA A 49 13.48 18.03 -18.10
N ASP A 50 14.75 17.83 -18.45
CA ASP A 50 15.26 16.59 -19.03
C ASP A 50 15.45 15.55 -17.90
N CYS A 51 14.46 14.70 -17.64
CA CYS A 51 14.55 13.57 -16.69
C CYS A 51 15.42 12.44 -17.23
N SER A 52 16.68 12.75 -17.55
CA SER A 52 17.61 11.84 -18.25
C SER A 52 17.98 10.58 -17.43
N LYS A 53 17.71 10.57 -16.12
CA LYS A 53 17.92 9.41 -15.24
C LYS A 53 16.64 8.62 -14.92
N GLY A 54 15.50 9.01 -15.48
CA GLY A 54 14.21 8.33 -15.31
C GLY A 54 13.49 8.71 -14.03
N ASP A 55 12.62 7.83 -13.55
CA ASP A 55 11.77 8.09 -12.39
C ASP A 55 12.44 7.73 -11.07
N LEU A 56 12.20 8.55 -10.04
CA LEU A 56 12.61 8.32 -8.65
C LEU A 56 11.37 8.19 -7.77
N THR A 57 11.12 7.01 -7.23
CA THR A 57 10.06 6.83 -6.22
C THR A 57 10.48 7.44 -4.89
N LEU A 58 9.75 8.45 -4.43
CA LEU A 58 9.95 9.05 -3.12
C LEU A 58 8.90 8.51 -2.14
N VAL A 59 9.32 7.62 -1.23
CA VAL A 59 8.43 7.08 -0.19
C VAL A 59 8.24 8.09 0.94
N VAL A 60 6.97 8.43 1.19
CA VAL A 60 6.49 9.31 2.26
C VAL A 60 5.71 8.45 3.24
N ALA A 61 6.27 8.19 4.43
CA ALA A 61 5.55 7.47 5.47
C ALA A 61 4.73 8.44 6.32
N ALA A 62 3.45 8.16 6.51
CA ALA A 62 2.54 8.98 7.31
C ALA A 62 1.78 8.15 8.33
N ASP A 63 1.63 8.71 9.54
CA ASP A 63 0.77 8.14 10.57
C ASP A 63 -0.70 8.14 10.12
N PRO A 64 -1.49 7.08 10.41
CA PRO A 64 -2.92 7.05 10.08
C PRO A 64 -3.68 8.31 10.52
N ALA A 65 -3.29 8.93 11.64
CA ALA A 65 -3.90 10.14 12.18
C ALA A 65 -3.90 11.33 11.20
N VAL A 66 -2.97 11.35 10.25
CA VAL A 66 -2.73 12.47 9.32
C VAL A 66 -2.56 12.03 7.86
N ALA A 67 -2.64 10.73 7.56
CA ALA A 67 -2.40 10.21 6.22
C ALA A 67 -3.28 10.85 5.14
N GLY A 68 -4.54 11.20 5.45
CA GLY A 68 -5.45 11.90 4.53
C GLY A 68 -4.87 13.22 4.02
N VAL A 69 -4.54 14.15 4.93
CA VAL A 69 -3.99 15.46 4.58
C VAL A 69 -2.59 15.39 3.99
N VAL A 70 -1.81 14.34 4.30
CA VAL A 70 -0.50 14.10 3.67
C VAL A 70 -0.67 13.69 2.21
N ARG A 71 -1.64 12.83 1.87
CA ARG A 71 -1.93 12.44 0.47
C ARG A 71 -2.27 13.65 -0.39
N GLU A 72 -3.10 14.55 0.12
CA GLU A 72 -3.45 15.79 -0.61
C GLU A 72 -2.20 16.63 -0.97
N GLN A 73 -1.22 16.73 -0.05
CA GLN A 73 0.03 17.44 -0.31
C GLN A 73 0.96 16.70 -1.27
N VAL A 74 1.00 15.37 -1.16
CA VAL A 74 1.76 14.51 -2.08
C VAL A 74 1.21 14.61 -3.49
N ASP A 75 -0.12 14.53 -3.66
CA ASP A 75 -0.79 14.63 -4.95
C ASP A 75 -0.60 16.02 -5.56
N ALA A 76 -0.71 17.08 -4.74
CA ALA A 76 -0.47 18.45 -5.18
C ALA A 76 0.98 18.67 -5.65
N TRP A 77 1.98 18.06 -4.99
CA TRP A 77 3.37 18.13 -5.43
C TRP A 77 3.62 17.27 -6.67
N ALA A 78 3.08 16.05 -6.72
CA ALA A 78 3.18 15.16 -7.87
C ALA A 78 2.65 15.82 -9.15
N ALA A 79 1.53 16.55 -9.05
CA ALA A 79 0.94 17.30 -10.16
C ALA A 79 1.82 18.46 -10.69
N THR A 80 2.93 18.78 -10.02
CA THR A 80 3.92 19.76 -10.52
C THR A 80 5.01 19.14 -11.40
N ASP A 81 4.96 17.82 -11.63
CA ASP A 81 6.00 17.04 -12.29
C ASP A 81 7.41 17.36 -11.75
N PRO A 82 7.64 17.13 -10.44
CA PRO A 82 8.85 17.61 -9.78
C PRO A 82 10.09 16.90 -10.31
N VAL A 83 11.08 17.69 -10.75
CA VAL A 83 12.36 17.16 -11.23
C VAL A 83 13.47 17.51 -10.25
N VAL A 84 14.12 16.47 -9.70
CA VAL A 84 15.24 16.62 -8.77
C VAL A 84 16.49 16.07 -9.42
N ARG A 85 17.43 16.98 -9.71
CA ARG A 85 18.61 16.73 -10.55
C ARG A 85 18.22 16.34 -11.97
N GLU A 86 18.14 15.05 -12.25
CA GLU A 86 17.86 14.44 -13.56
C GLU A 86 16.77 13.36 -13.42
N TYR A 87 16.10 13.29 -12.27
CA TYR A 87 15.02 12.34 -12.00
C TYR A 87 13.66 13.04 -11.96
N CYS A 88 12.67 12.40 -12.56
CA CYS A 88 11.25 12.72 -12.37
C CYS A 88 10.79 12.08 -11.06
N VAL A 89 10.46 12.87 -10.05
CA VAL A 89 10.09 12.34 -8.73
C VAL A 89 8.64 11.88 -8.74
N ARG A 90 8.43 10.62 -8.32
CA ARG A 90 7.13 9.97 -8.14
C ARG A 90 6.90 9.74 -6.65
N PRO A 91 6.33 10.72 -5.93
CA PRO A 91 6.07 10.55 -4.50
C PRO A 91 4.95 9.52 -4.28
N GLN A 92 5.10 8.70 -3.23
CA GLN A 92 4.11 7.70 -2.82
C GLN A 92 3.92 7.74 -1.31
N VAL A 93 2.67 7.72 -0.86
CA VAL A 93 2.34 7.67 0.57
C VAL A 93 2.21 6.20 1.01
N THR A 94 2.93 5.85 2.08
CA THR A 94 2.68 4.63 2.84
C THR A 94 2.11 5.00 4.20
N VAL A 95 1.12 4.23 4.65
CA VAL A 95 0.52 4.43 5.98
C VAL A 95 1.24 3.52 6.96
N ASN A 96 1.92 4.12 7.94
CA ASN A 96 2.69 3.41 8.94
C ASN A 96 2.55 4.15 10.27
N GLY A 97 2.39 3.42 11.37
CA GLY A 97 2.31 4.06 12.69
C GLY A 97 3.61 4.76 13.05
N SER A 98 3.52 5.90 13.76
CA SER A 98 4.69 6.65 14.21
C SER A 98 5.66 5.79 15.02
N GLN A 99 5.14 4.93 15.90
CA GLN A 99 5.96 4.01 16.70
C GLN A 99 6.67 2.95 15.83
N GLN A 100 5.99 2.42 14.81
CA GLN A 100 6.57 1.43 13.89
C GLN A 100 7.78 2.00 13.14
N ILE A 101 7.67 3.22 12.61
CA ILE A 101 8.80 3.86 11.92
C ILE A 101 9.93 4.18 12.90
N LEU A 102 9.61 4.64 14.11
CA LEU A 102 10.62 4.92 15.13
C LEU A 102 11.40 3.65 15.52
N ASP A 103 10.75 2.49 15.60
CA ASP A 103 11.41 1.22 15.89
C ASP A 103 12.33 0.77 14.75
N VAL A 104 11.91 0.98 13.50
CA VAL A 104 12.79 0.76 12.32
C VAL A 104 14.01 1.69 12.35
N ILE A 105 13.84 2.96 12.75
CA ILE A 105 14.96 3.91 12.88
C ILE A 105 15.96 3.43 13.94
N ARG A 106 15.47 2.97 15.09
CA ARG A 106 16.32 2.45 16.18
C ARG A 106 17.11 1.21 15.74
N GLU A 107 16.50 0.31 14.98
CA GLU A 107 17.17 -0.85 14.39
C GLU A 107 18.32 -0.44 13.43
N HIS A 108 18.20 0.71 12.75
CA HIS A 108 19.27 1.23 11.91
C HIS A 108 20.45 1.77 12.71
N GLY A 109 20.19 2.43 13.84
CA GLY A 109 21.22 2.99 14.72
C GLY A 109 22.03 1.96 15.50
N ASP A 110 21.51 0.74 15.68
CA ASP A 110 22.17 -0.34 16.41
C ASP A 110 23.19 -1.10 15.53
N ASP A 111 24.26 -0.41 15.11
CA ASP A 111 25.36 -0.98 14.32
C ASP A 111 26.44 -1.67 15.18
N GLY A 112 26.09 -2.24 16.34
CA GLY A 112 26.99 -3.10 17.12
C GLY A 112 28.31 -2.45 17.56
N SER A 113 28.40 -1.11 17.56
CA SER A 113 29.63 -0.37 17.85
C SER A 113 29.90 -0.14 19.34
N ASP A 114 29.09 -0.69 20.24
CA ASP A 114 29.39 -0.73 21.68
C ASP A 114 30.10 -2.05 22.01
N GLY A 115 31.43 -1.97 22.01
CA GLY A 115 32.30 -3.09 22.31
C GLY A 115 32.08 -3.63 23.71
N ASP A 116 31.79 -4.93 23.77
CA ASP A 116 32.49 -5.86 24.65
C ASP A 116 32.53 -7.22 23.95
N ALA A 117 33.71 -7.55 23.44
CA ALA A 117 34.01 -8.86 22.90
C ALA A 117 34.05 -9.88 24.04
N ASP A 118 32.92 -10.49 24.36
CA ASP A 118 32.91 -11.83 24.95
C ASP A 118 31.88 -12.70 24.25
N GLY A 119 32.41 -13.75 23.60
CA GLY A 119 31.74 -14.52 22.58
C GLY A 119 30.52 -15.29 23.05
N SER A 120 29.45 -15.20 22.28
CA SER A 120 28.52 -16.28 21.86
C SER A 120 27.21 -15.67 21.36
N GLY A 121 27.28 -14.88 20.30
CA GLY A 121 26.09 -14.41 19.58
C GLY A 121 26.41 -14.42 18.10
N ALA A 122 25.79 -15.35 17.37
CA ALA A 122 25.81 -15.29 15.91
C ALA A 122 25.10 -13.99 15.50
N ALA A 123 25.85 -13.03 14.96
CA ALA A 123 25.27 -11.91 14.26
C ALA A 123 24.51 -12.48 13.05
N THR A 124 23.20 -12.61 13.18
CA THR A 124 22.30 -12.86 12.05
C THR A 124 22.31 -11.61 11.19
N GLY A 125 23.08 -11.61 10.10
CA GLY A 125 23.11 -10.56 9.09
C GLY A 125 21.79 -10.48 8.33
N GLY A 126 20.71 -10.09 9.00
CA GLY A 126 19.41 -9.79 8.40
C GLY A 126 19.45 -8.51 7.58
N VAL A 127 18.67 -8.46 6.50
CA VAL A 127 18.45 -7.24 5.71
C VAL A 127 17.64 -6.27 6.58
N LYS A 128 18.18 -5.07 6.84
CA LYS A 128 17.46 -4.04 7.61
C LYS A 128 16.28 -3.47 6.77
N PRO A 129 15.13 -3.13 7.37
CA PRO A 129 13.97 -2.61 6.64
C PRO A 129 14.28 -1.28 5.93
N VAL A 130 13.67 -1.01 4.76
CA VAL A 130 13.91 0.25 4.05
C VAL A 130 13.22 1.42 4.77
N LEU A 131 13.98 2.47 5.10
CA LEU A 131 13.43 3.70 5.68
C LEU A 131 12.84 4.63 4.62
N PRO A 132 11.73 5.32 4.93
CA PRO A 132 11.18 6.34 4.05
C PRO A 132 12.15 7.54 3.96
N ALA A 133 12.06 8.33 2.90
CA ALA A 133 12.86 9.55 2.78
C ALA A 133 12.19 10.77 3.44
N VAL A 134 10.86 10.72 3.53
CA VAL A 134 10.02 11.71 4.21
C VAL A 134 9.17 10.99 5.24
N TRP A 135 9.09 11.54 6.44
CA TRP A 135 8.27 11.00 7.51
C TRP A 135 7.36 12.06 8.10
N VAL A 136 6.10 11.69 8.29
CA VAL A 136 5.07 12.50 8.95
C VAL A 136 4.51 11.72 10.13
N PRO A 137 5.20 11.75 11.30
CA PRO A 137 4.62 11.20 12.51
C PRO A 137 3.44 12.05 13.00
N ALA A 138 2.64 11.47 13.87
CA ALA A 138 1.50 12.14 14.47
C ALA A 138 1.87 13.28 15.44
N ASP A 139 3.11 13.29 15.97
CA ASP A 139 3.55 14.25 16.99
C ASP A 139 5.07 14.50 16.93
N ASP A 140 5.52 15.67 17.41
CA ASP A 140 6.94 16.05 17.44
C ASP A 140 7.80 15.14 18.31
N SER A 141 7.23 14.56 19.37
CA SER A 141 7.93 13.65 20.28
C SER A 141 8.60 12.47 19.55
N PHE A 142 8.03 12.02 18.42
CA PHE A 142 8.62 10.98 17.58
C PHE A 142 9.83 11.46 16.78
N VAL A 143 9.82 12.71 16.30
CA VAL A 143 10.97 13.33 15.63
C VAL A 143 12.12 13.53 16.61
N ASP A 144 11.81 13.98 17.82
CA ASP A 144 12.79 14.15 18.88
C ASP A 144 13.39 12.81 19.30
N ALA A 145 12.56 11.78 19.50
CA ALA A 145 13.05 10.43 19.77
C ALA A 145 13.87 9.83 18.61
N ALA A 146 13.52 10.13 17.36
CA ALA A 146 14.30 9.71 16.21
C ALA A 146 15.66 10.43 16.17
N ARG A 147 15.71 11.73 16.47
CA ARG A 147 16.94 12.52 16.58
C ARG A 147 17.86 11.94 17.67
N ASP A 148 17.29 11.64 18.84
CA ASP A 148 18.02 11.12 19.99
C ASP A 148 18.57 9.71 19.74
N SER A 149 17.93 8.92 18.88
CA SER A 149 18.43 7.58 18.52
C SER A 149 19.66 7.60 17.62
N GLY A 150 19.93 8.72 16.91
CA GLY A 150 21.06 8.87 16.00
C GLY A 150 21.02 8.01 14.73
N GLY A 151 19.97 7.20 14.51
CA GLY A 151 19.84 6.30 13.37
C GLY A 151 19.55 7.01 12.02
N VAL A 152 19.03 8.24 12.09
CA VAL A 152 18.77 9.11 10.94
C VAL A 152 19.07 10.57 11.30
N GLY A 153 19.45 11.38 10.31
CA GLY A 153 19.54 12.83 10.51
C GLY A 153 18.22 13.52 10.19
N VAL A 154 17.78 14.40 11.10
CA VAL A 154 16.50 15.15 11.02
C VAL A 154 16.72 16.68 11.14
N ASP A 155 17.90 17.16 10.77
CA ASP A 155 18.32 18.57 10.94
C ASP A 155 17.85 19.47 9.78
N GLY A 156 16.99 18.95 8.90
CA GLY A 156 16.44 19.68 7.75
C GLY A 156 15.37 20.70 8.12
N GLU A 157 14.84 21.39 7.10
CA GLU A 157 13.60 22.16 7.29
C GLU A 157 12.46 21.20 7.68
N THR A 158 11.56 21.67 8.54
CA THR A 158 10.33 20.96 8.95
C THR A 158 9.13 21.75 8.45
N ALA A 159 8.20 21.08 7.77
CA ALA A 159 6.87 21.60 7.50
C ALA A 159 5.92 21.10 8.60
N ARG A 160 4.85 21.82 8.91
CA ARG A 160 3.93 21.45 9.98
C ARG A 160 2.48 21.55 9.56
N PHE A 161 1.74 20.47 9.74
CA PHE A 161 0.31 20.45 9.49
C PHE A 161 -0.44 21.20 10.59
N SER A 162 -1.61 21.74 10.25
CA SER A 162 -2.51 22.32 11.26
C SER A 162 -2.85 21.27 12.32
N PRO A 163 -2.89 21.63 13.63
CA PRO A 163 -3.16 20.69 14.69
C PRO A 163 -4.45 19.89 14.47
N GLN A 164 -4.37 18.57 14.62
CA GLN A 164 -5.47 17.64 14.38
C GLN A 164 -6.14 17.27 15.70
N PRO A 165 -7.38 17.72 15.98
CA PRO A 165 -8.06 17.37 17.21
C PRO A 165 -8.26 15.85 17.30
N VAL A 166 -8.03 15.29 18.48
CA VAL A 166 -8.32 13.89 18.78
C VAL A 166 -9.74 13.77 19.34
N GLY A 167 -10.46 12.76 18.90
CA GLY A 167 -11.84 12.53 19.28
C GLY A 167 -12.35 11.17 18.87
N LEU A 168 -13.64 11.11 18.58
CA LEU A 168 -14.35 9.91 18.22
C LEU A 168 -15.04 10.09 16.87
N ALA A 169 -14.99 9.08 16.02
CA ALA A 169 -15.91 8.94 14.92
C ALA A 169 -17.15 8.17 15.41
N VAL A 170 -18.34 8.68 15.08
CA VAL A 170 -19.63 8.03 15.35
C VAL A 170 -20.50 8.06 14.10
N ALA A 171 -21.47 7.17 14.00
CA ALA A 171 -22.52 7.29 13.00
C ALA A 171 -23.25 8.65 13.16
N SER A 172 -23.59 9.31 12.05
CA SER A 172 -24.10 10.69 12.07
C SER A 172 -25.45 10.83 12.76
N ASP A 173 -26.26 9.79 12.80
CA ASP A 173 -27.52 9.74 13.53
C ASP A 173 -27.32 9.71 15.05
N ARG A 174 -26.22 9.12 15.54
CA ARG A 174 -25.79 9.11 16.94
C ARG A 174 -25.00 10.35 17.36
N ALA A 175 -24.56 11.18 16.43
CA ALA A 175 -23.73 12.36 16.71
C ALA A 175 -24.35 13.30 17.76
N ALA A 176 -25.68 13.46 17.73
CA ALA A 176 -26.40 14.33 18.67
C ALA A 176 -26.32 13.85 20.13
N ASP A 177 -26.13 12.55 20.36
CA ASP A 177 -26.11 11.96 21.70
C ASP A 177 -24.77 12.21 22.41
N VAL A 178 -23.69 12.33 21.64
CA VAL A 178 -22.31 12.49 22.14
C VAL A 178 -21.85 13.96 22.08
N LYS A 179 -22.37 14.74 21.13
CA LYS A 179 -21.92 16.12 20.89
C LYS A 179 -22.06 17.01 22.13
N GLY A 180 -20.98 17.72 22.46
CA GLY A 180 -20.93 18.68 23.56
C GLY A 180 -20.64 18.08 24.94
N ARG A 181 -20.51 16.75 25.04
CA ARG A 181 -20.10 16.06 26.26
C ARG A 181 -18.61 16.23 26.53
N SER A 182 -18.23 16.12 27.81
CA SER A 182 -16.84 15.99 28.22
C SER A 182 -16.36 14.53 28.10
N TRP A 183 -15.05 14.30 28.20
CA TRP A 183 -14.49 12.94 28.24
C TRP A 183 -15.04 12.11 29.43
N ASP A 184 -15.23 12.73 30.60
CA ASP A 184 -15.81 12.06 31.78
C ASP A 184 -17.27 11.65 31.53
N ASP A 185 -18.05 12.52 30.89
CA ASP A 185 -19.45 12.22 30.54
C ASP A 185 -19.55 11.06 29.54
N ILE A 186 -18.58 10.96 28.62
CA ILE A 186 -18.50 9.88 27.62
C ILE A 186 -18.05 8.57 28.28
N ALA A 187 -17.06 8.63 29.17
CA ALA A 187 -16.56 7.45 29.89
C ALA A 187 -17.65 6.79 30.76
N GLY A 188 -18.64 7.56 31.21
CA GLY A 188 -19.80 7.06 31.97
C GLY A 188 -20.97 6.55 31.12
N MET A 189 -20.89 6.56 29.79
CA MET A 189 -21.97 6.06 28.92
C MET A 189 -21.94 4.53 28.85
N GLU A 190 -23.03 3.88 29.27
CA GLU A 190 -23.18 2.41 29.21
C GLU A 190 -23.55 1.91 27.80
N ASP A 191 -24.01 2.79 26.91
CA ASP A 191 -24.52 2.51 25.56
C ASP A 191 -23.57 2.97 24.44
N LEU A 192 -22.30 3.21 24.77
CA LEU A 192 -21.29 3.66 23.82
C LEU A 192 -20.00 2.86 24.00
N THR A 193 -19.85 1.82 23.20
CA THR A 193 -18.61 1.03 23.16
C THR A 193 -17.64 1.68 22.17
N ILE A 194 -16.45 2.04 22.63
CA ILE A 194 -15.44 2.75 21.82
C ILE A 194 -14.34 1.76 21.42
N ALA A 195 -14.16 1.54 20.12
CA ALA A 195 -13.04 0.80 19.57
C ALA A 195 -11.78 1.68 19.53
N THR A 196 -10.70 1.20 20.13
CA THR A 196 -9.38 1.84 20.09
C THR A 196 -8.38 0.87 19.45
N PRO A 197 -8.19 0.91 18.12
CA PRO A 197 -7.28 -0.02 17.43
C PRO A 197 -5.82 0.17 17.85
N GLY A 198 -5.05 -0.91 17.85
CA GLY A 198 -3.62 -0.90 18.17
C GLY A 198 -2.72 -0.72 16.95
N GLY A 199 -1.50 -1.25 17.00
CA GLY A 199 -0.61 -1.31 15.83
C GLY A 199 -0.31 0.08 15.25
N PRO A 200 -0.59 0.33 13.95
CA PRO A 200 -0.31 1.61 13.32
C PRO A 200 -1.16 2.76 13.87
N ASP A 201 -2.32 2.46 14.48
CA ASP A 201 -3.29 3.44 14.98
C ASP A 201 -3.07 3.84 16.45
N ALA A 202 -2.00 3.33 17.07
CA ALA A 202 -1.78 3.42 18.51
C ALA A 202 -1.76 4.84 19.07
N VAL A 203 -1.31 5.84 18.31
CA VAL A 203 -1.22 7.22 18.79
C VAL A 203 -2.58 7.76 19.21
N VAL A 204 -3.57 7.70 18.32
CA VAL A 204 -4.92 8.21 18.59
C VAL A 204 -5.57 7.40 19.70
N SER A 205 -5.43 6.08 19.64
CA SER A 205 -5.97 5.15 20.64
C SER A 205 -5.41 5.38 22.04
N SER A 206 -4.12 5.61 22.19
CA SER A 206 -3.49 5.89 23.49
C SER A 206 -3.96 7.21 24.08
N VAL A 207 -4.13 8.23 23.24
CA VAL A 207 -4.68 9.53 23.67
C VAL A 207 -6.13 9.37 24.14
N VAL A 208 -6.97 8.70 23.36
CA VAL A 208 -8.39 8.48 23.72
C VAL A 208 -8.51 7.65 25.00
N ASN A 209 -7.74 6.57 25.14
CA ASN A 209 -7.75 5.73 26.34
C ASN A 209 -7.34 6.51 27.60
N ALA A 210 -6.28 7.32 27.52
CA ALA A 210 -5.86 8.18 28.62
C ALA A 210 -6.93 9.22 29.01
N ARG A 211 -7.70 9.72 28.05
CA ARG A 211 -8.77 10.70 28.31
C ARG A 211 -10.02 10.07 28.92
N LEU A 212 -10.33 8.82 28.57
CA LEU A 212 -11.46 8.08 29.13
C LEU A 212 -11.18 7.55 30.54
N THR A 213 -9.91 7.49 30.95
CA THR A 213 -9.50 7.03 32.29
C THR A 213 -8.42 7.93 32.89
N PRO A 214 -8.73 9.22 33.18
CA PRO A 214 -7.73 10.24 33.50
C PRO A 214 -6.92 9.98 34.78
N ASP A 215 -7.47 9.20 35.72
CA ASP A 215 -6.83 8.87 36.99
C ASP A 215 -5.87 7.67 36.91
N ALA A 216 -5.89 6.89 35.81
CA ALA A 216 -5.07 5.69 35.64
C ALA A 216 -3.77 5.99 34.86
N ARG A 217 -2.73 5.19 35.13
CA ARG A 217 -1.39 5.32 34.51
C ARG A 217 -0.78 3.95 34.19
N GLY A 218 0.18 3.92 33.26
CA GLY A 218 0.89 2.72 32.82
C GLY A 218 0.01 1.45 32.74
N ARG A 219 0.37 0.41 33.50
CA ARG A 219 -0.36 -0.87 33.50
C ARG A 219 -1.80 -0.81 33.98
N GLU A 220 -2.14 0.11 34.88
CA GLU A 220 -3.53 0.29 35.34
C GLU A 220 -4.39 0.84 34.21
N LEU A 221 -3.86 1.84 33.50
CA LEU A 221 -4.53 2.41 32.32
C LEU A 221 -4.65 1.38 31.20
N LEU A 222 -3.60 0.60 30.93
CA LEU A 222 -3.65 -0.46 29.92
C LEU A 222 -4.74 -1.48 30.25
N GLY A 223 -4.81 -1.94 31.51
CA GLY A 223 -5.86 -2.83 31.99
C GLY A 223 -7.28 -2.24 31.84
N ALA A 224 -7.46 -0.95 32.13
CA ALA A 224 -8.73 -0.24 31.94
C ALA A 224 -9.07 0.01 30.46
N SER A 225 -8.10 -0.16 29.55
CA SER A 225 -8.26 0.03 28.11
C SER A 225 -8.55 -1.28 27.37
N GLU A 226 -8.40 -2.44 28.01
CA GLU A 226 -8.48 -3.75 27.33
C GLU A 226 -9.81 -3.99 26.63
N GLU A 227 -10.94 -3.57 27.22
CA GLU A 227 -12.25 -3.73 26.56
C GLU A 227 -12.34 -2.93 25.26
N ARG A 228 -11.74 -1.73 25.23
CA ARG A 228 -11.72 -0.86 24.04
C ARG A 228 -10.70 -1.32 22.99
N LEU A 229 -9.56 -1.82 23.44
CA LEU A 229 -8.55 -2.45 22.59
C LEU A 229 -9.09 -3.74 21.97
N ALA A 230 -9.84 -4.54 22.73
CA ALA A 230 -10.51 -5.74 22.23
C ALA A 230 -11.61 -5.41 21.22
N ALA A 231 -12.35 -4.31 21.42
CA ALA A 231 -13.33 -3.81 20.45
C ALA A 231 -12.68 -3.33 19.14
N GLY A 232 -11.46 -2.79 19.19
CA GLY A 232 -10.66 -2.52 17.98
C GLY A 232 -10.12 -3.81 17.33
N GLY A 233 -9.81 -4.82 18.15
CA GLY A 233 -9.41 -6.15 17.72
C GLY A 233 -8.19 -6.11 16.79
N ARG A 234 -8.28 -6.87 15.69
CA ARG A 234 -7.25 -6.91 14.65
C ARG A 234 -7.43 -5.85 13.56
N PHE A 235 -8.42 -4.97 13.66
CA PHE A 235 -8.75 -4.04 12.59
C PHE A 235 -7.95 -2.74 12.72
N THR A 236 -7.65 -2.10 11.59
CA THR A 236 -7.17 -0.71 11.58
C THR A 236 -8.32 0.26 11.75
N SER A 237 -8.02 1.52 12.08
CA SER A 237 -9.05 2.56 12.13
C SER A 237 -9.80 2.71 10.81
N GLU A 238 -9.11 2.57 9.66
CA GLU A 238 -9.76 2.64 8.34
C GLU A 238 -10.83 1.56 8.17
N ALA A 239 -10.53 0.32 8.55
CA ALA A 239 -11.49 -0.78 8.50
C ALA A 239 -12.66 -0.57 9.47
N LEU A 240 -12.38 -0.14 10.70
CA LEU A 240 -13.42 0.13 11.71
C LEU A 240 -14.33 1.30 11.31
N LEU A 241 -13.78 2.37 10.73
CA LEU A 241 -14.57 3.48 10.19
C LEU A 241 -15.45 3.00 9.03
N GLY A 242 -14.92 2.16 8.14
CA GLY A 242 -15.68 1.58 7.04
C GLY A 242 -16.85 0.72 7.50
N GLN A 243 -16.64 -0.13 8.51
CA GLN A 243 -17.69 -0.94 9.13
C GLN A 243 -18.75 -0.08 9.83
N LEU A 244 -18.32 0.94 10.59
CA LEU A 244 -19.24 1.86 11.25
C LEU A 244 -20.08 2.66 10.26
N ALA A 245 -19.49 3.12 9.15
CA ALA A 245 -20.18 3.86 8.09
C ALA A 245 -21.22 2.99 7.35
N LYS A 246 -20.94 1.69 7.21
CA LYS A 246 -21.80 0.72 6.52
C LYS A 246 -22.84 0.06 7.43
N ASP A 247 -22.89 0.42 8.72
CA ASP A 247 -23.73 -0.23 9.73
C ASP A 247 -23.46 -1.75 9.85
N THR A 248 -22.18 -2.14 9.69
CA THR A 248 -21.70 -3.52 9.87
C THR A 248 -20.76 -3.67 11.07
N ALA A 249 -20.65 -2.63 11.91
CA ALA A 249 -19.87 -2.66 13.13
C ALA A 249 -20.47 -3.67 14.13
N GLU A 250 -19.66 -4.62 14.59
CA GLU A 250 -20.02 -5.57 15.64
C GLU A 250 -19.24 -5.29 16.91
N GLY A 251 -19.94 -5.02 18.01
CA GLY A 251 -19.32 -4.86 19.33
C GLY A 251 -18.68 -3.49 19.59
N TYR A 252 -18.91 -2.50 18.73
CA TYR A 252 -18.54 -1.10 18.98
C TYR A 252 -19.49 -0.12 18.28
N ASP A 253 -19.51 1.11 18.80
CA ASP A 253 -20.41 2.19 18.41
C ASP A 253 -19.65 3.45 17.95
N ALA A 254 -18.38 3.53 18.30
CA ALA A 254 -17.50 4.64 18.03
C ALA A 254 -16.08 4.15 17.80
N VAL A 255 -15.30 4.90 17.04
CA VAL A 255 -13.89 4.60 16.76
C VAL A 255 -13.03 5.79 17.20
N ALA A 256 -11.93 5.53 17.89
CA ALA A 256 -10.92 6.56 18.16
C ALA A 256 -10.38 7.12 16.83
N ALA A 257 -10.49 8.43 16.62
CA ALA A 257 -10.16 9.04 15.33
C ALA A 257 -9.65 10.48 15.47
N THR A 258 -9.06 11.00 14.41
CA THR A 258 -8.92 12.44 14.15
C THR A 258 -9.97 12.88 13.13
N GLN A 259 -10.17 14.20 13.00
CA GLN A 259 -11.00 14.75 11.92
C GLN A 259 -10.49 14.30 10.54
N SER A 260 -9.17 14.34 10.31
CA SER A 260 -8.56 13.92 9.05
C SER A 260 -8.87 12.47 8.67
N MET A 261 -8.95 11.56 9.64
CA MET A 261 -9.30 10.15 9.37
C MET A 261 -10.75 10.00 8.91
N VAL A 262 -11.68 10.75 9.52
CA VAL A 262 -13.10 10.75 9.13
C VAL A 262 -13.30 11.41 7.77
N ASP A 263 -12.59 12.49 7.50
CA ASP A 263 -12.65 13.16 6.19
C ASP A 263 -12.08 12.26 5.08
N ALA A 264 -10.97 11.56 5.35
CA ALA A 264 -10.37 10.62 4.42
C ALA A 264 -11.27 9.40 4.15
N SER A 265 -11.95 8.87 5.18
CA SER A 265 -12.87 7.73 5.01
C SER A 265 -14.08 8.10 4.15
N ALA A 266 -14.59 9.33 4.26
CA ALA A 266 -15.64 9.83 3.39
C ALA A 266 -15.19 9.86 1.91
N GLN A 267 -13.95 10.27 1.64
CA GLN A 267 -13.39 10.28 0.28
C GLN A 267 -13.27 8.86 -0.34
N THR A 268 -13.16 7.82 0.49
CA THR A 268 -13.08 6.41 0.05
C THR A 268 -14.41 5.66 0.11
N GLY A 269 -15.53 6.39 0.25
CA GLY A 269 -16.89 5.83 0.18
C GLY A 269 -17.50 5.43 1.52
N SER A 270 -16.87 5.77 2.64
CA SER A 270 -17.40 5.58 4.01
C SER A 270 -18.06 6.86 4.51
N GLU A 271 -19.07 7.33 3.79
CA GLU A 271 -19.88 8.50 4.18
C GLU A 271 -20.77 8.19 5.40
N GLY A 272 -21.38 9.22 6.00
CA GLY A 272 -22.34 9.04 7.10
C GLY A 272 -21.72 9.00 8.50
N LEU A 273 -20.43 9.26 8.63
CA LEU A 273 -19.75 9.44 9.91
C LEU A 273 -19.70 10.91 10.32
N SER A 274 -19.70 11.15 11.64
CA SER A 274 -19.48 12.45 12.26
C SER A 274 -18.31 12.37 13.22
N PHE A 275 -17.37 13.31 13.09
CA PHE A 275 -16.30 13.48 14.07
C PHE A 275 -16.80 14.28 15.27
N ILE A 276 -16.55 13.77 16.47
CA ILE A 276 -16.86 14.42 17.75
C ILE A 276 -15.54 14.66 18.48
N SER A 277 -15.25 15.92 18.75
CA SER A 277 -14.15 16.34 19.64
C SER A 277 -14.72 16.77 20.99
N PRO A 278 -14.59 15.95 22.05
CA PRO A 278 -15.05 16.32 23.38
C PRO A 278 -14.31 17.57 23.91
N ASN A 279 -14.95 18.28 24.84
CA ASN A 279 -14.32 19.45 25.45
C ASN A 279 -13.00 19.08 26.14
N GLY A 280 -11.94 19.83 25.86
CA GLY A 280 -10.60 19.57 26.39
C GLY A 280 -9.82 18.47 25.66
N SER A 281 -10.31 18.04 24.48
CA SER A 281 -9.54 17.19 23.57
C SER A 281 -8.19 17.81 23.21
N PRO A 282 -7.10 17.03 23.30
CA PRO A 282 -5.82 17.46 22.77
C PRO A 282 -5.84 17.45 21.24
N ALA A 283 -4.87 18.14 20.64
CA ALA A 283 -4.63 18.08 19.22
C ALA A 283 -3.23 17.51 18.95
N LEU A 284 -3.13 16.66 17.95
CA LEU A 284 -1.87 16.13 17.43
C LEU A 284 -1.23 17.17 16.52
N SER A 285 0.05 17.44 16.73
CA SER A 285 0.82 18.37 15.90
C SER A 285 1.80 17.59 15.04
N ALA A 286 1.39 17.25 13.82
CA ALA A 286 2.20 16.42 12.93
C ALA A 286 3.26 17.25 12.17
N PRO A 287 4.57 17.05 12.46
CA PRO A 287 5.63 17.58 11.62
C PRO A 287 5.81 16.71 10.37
N MET A 288 6.20 17.31 9.26
CA MET A 288 6.72 16.64 8.09
C MET A 288 8.23 16.91 8.02
N VAL A 289 9.03 15.85 8.15
CA VAL A 289 10.49 15.92 8.14
C VAL A 289 11.07 15.15 6.97
N ALA A 290 12.15 15.68 6.41
CA ALA A 290 12.99 14.99 5.44
C ALA A 290 14.19 14.40 6.16
N PHE A 291 14.46 13.12 5.97
CA PHE A 291 15.70 12.54 6.48
C PHE A 291 16.88 13.01 5.65
N THR A 292 17.93 13.43 6.33
CA THR A 292 19.17 13.89 5.68
C THR A 292 19.93 12.71 5.07
N SER A 293 20.78 13.01 4.09
CA SER A 293 21.67 12.00 3.51
C SER A 293 22.73 11.53 4.50
N GLY A 294 23.02 10.24 4.52
CA GLY A 294 24.00 9.61 5.41
C GLY A 294 23.34 8.47 6.17
N GLY A 295 23.93 7.27 6.10
CA GLY A 295 23.28 6.04 6.59
C GLY A 295 22.29 5.44 5.56
N PRO A 296 21.05 5.10 5.94
CA PRO A 296 20.11 4.33 5.09
C PRO A 296 19.45 5.13 3.95
N VAL A 297 19.52 6.46 3.99
CA VAL A 297 18.91 7.34 2.98
C VAL A 297 19.98 7.89 2.02
N ASN A 298 19.81 7.63 0.72
CA ASN A 298 20.73 8.12 -0.31
C ASN A 298 20.56 9.62 -0.60
N GLU A 299 21.60 10.24 -1.18
CA GLU A 299 21.64 11.70 -1.44
C GLU A 299 20.50 12.21 -2.33
N VAL A 300 20.08 11.42 -3.33
CA VAL A 300 19.05 11.84 -4.29
C VAL A 300 17.68 11.85 -3.61
N ASN A 301 17.37 10.81 -2.83
CA ASN A 301 16.16 10.72 -2.00
C ASN A 301 16.11 11.82 -0.94
N ALA A 302 17.21 12.06 -0.22
CA ALA A 302 17.27 13.13 0.78
C ALA A 302 17.03 14.52 0.17
N ARG A 303 17.55 14.77 -1.04
CA ARG A 303 17.31 16.03 -1.77
C ARG A 303 15.87 16.17 -2.21
N ALA A 304 15.29 15.12 -2.79
CA ALA A 304 13.89 15.12 -3.19
C ALA A 304 12.94 15.30 -1.99
N ALA A 305 13.25 14.64 -0.87
CA ALA A 305 12.56 14.82 0.39
C ALA A 305 12.61 16.28 0.88
N ALA A 306 13.79 16.89 0.91
CA ALA A 306 13.96 18.28 1.32
C ALA A 306 13.21 19.27 0.41
N GLU A 307 13.17 19.00 -0.91
CA GLU A 307 12.38 19.80 -1.85
C GLU A 307 10.88 19.65 -1.62
N PHE A 308 10.40 18.43 -1.33
CA PHE A 308 9.00 18.20 -1.00
C PHE A 308 8.57 18.91 0.29
N VAL A 309 9.35 18.78 1.38
CA VAL A 309 9.06 19.48 2.64
C VAL A 309 9.01 20.99 2.45
N LYS A 310 9.95 21.54 1.67
CA LYS A 310 9.96 22.97 1.31
C LYS A 310 8.75 23.38 0.48
N TYR A 311 8.31 22.52 -0.44
CA TYR A 311 7.08 22.73 -1.20
C TYR A 311 5.88 22.76 -0.27
N ALA A 312 5.70 21.75 0.60
CA ALA A 312 4.57 21.65 1.52
C ALA A 312 4.45 22.91 2.39
N ARG A 313 5.57 23.37 2.97
CA ARG A 313 5.61 24.59 3.78
C ARG A 313 5.17 25.84 3.00
N LYS A 314 5.60 25.99 1.75
CA LYS A 314 5.17 27.12 0.90
C LYS A 314 3.71 27.05 0.49
N ASN A 315 3.09 25.88 0.59
CA ASN A 315 1.71 25.62 0.20
C ASN A 315 0.79 25.38 1.41
N GLY A 316 1.12 25.99 2.55
CA GLY A 316 0.23 26.07 3.72
C GLY A 316 0.43 25.00 4.79
N VAL A 317 1.53 24.22 4.71
CA VAL A 317 1.96 23.31 5.78
C VAL A 317 3.02 24.00 6.64
N ASP A 318 2.65 25.14 7.24
CA ASP A 318 3.54 26.05 7.98
C ASP A 318 2.99 26.48 9.35
N ALA A 319 2.23 25.60 10.01
CA ALA A 319 1.74 25.86 11.36
C ALA A 319 2.89 26.09 12.37
N ASP A 320 2.63 26.87 13.42
CA ASP A 320 3.58 27.13 14.50
C ASP A 320 3.86 25.86 15.33
N ALA A 321 5.06 25.74 15.89
CA ALA A 321 5.37 24.61 16.76
C ALA A 321 4.59 24.69 18.08
N PRO A 322 4.24 23.53 18.69
CA PRO A 322 3.67 23.51 20.03
C PRO A 322 4.56 24.27 21.01
N GLY A 323 4.00 25.26 21.71
CA GLY A 323 4.72 26.06 22.70
C GLY A 323 5.41 27.33 22.18
N ASP A 324 5.40 27.62 20.87
CA ASP A 324 5.95 28.88 20.30
C ASP A 324 5.01 30.10 20.48
N GLY A 325 3.86 29.93 21.15
CA GLY A 325 2.90 30.98 21.52
C GLY A 325 2.94 31.37 23.01
N ASP A 326 2.05 32.28 23.43
CA ASP A 326 1.99 32.83 24.81
C ASP A 326 1.67 31.79 25.92
N ASP A 327 1.54 30.50 25.58
CA ASP A 327 1.10 29.42 26.47
C ASP A 327 2.10 28.23 26.45
N GLU A 328 3.35 28.49 26.85
CA GLU A 328 4.48 27.54 27.01
C GLU A 328 4.17 26.33 27.95
N THR A 329 2.94 26.19 28.45
CA THR A 329 2.54 25.19 29.45
C THR A 329 1.50 24.17 28.98
N ALA A 330 1.04 24.25 27.73
CA ALA A 330 0.14 23.26 27.17
C ALA A 330 0.90 21.94 26.92
N ALA A 331 0.66 20.94 27.78
CA ALA A 331 1.19 19.59 27.61
C ALA A 331 0.76 19.01 26.26
N GLY A 332 1.71 18.38 25.55
CA GLY A 332 1.49 17.70 24.28
C GLY A 332 0.47 16.56 24.42
N ALA A 333 -0.13 16.14 23.30
CA ALA A 333 -1.17 15.11 23.29
C ALA A 333 -0.68 13.77 23.89
N LEU A 334 0.61 13.48 23.74
CA LEU A 334 1.26 12.26 24.22
C LEU A 334 1.97 12.44 25.58
N ASP A 335 1.93 13.62 26.18
CA ASP A 335 2.54 13.84 27.49
C ASP A 335 1.83 13.03 28.59
N GLY A 336 2.61 12.35 29.42
CA GLY A 336 2.11 11.58 30.56
C GLY A 336 1.44 10.26 30.14
N ALA A 337 0.19 10.07 30.58
CA ALA A 337 -0.49 8.76 30.56
C ALA A 337 -0.60 8.13 29.16
N ALA A 338 -0.86 8.95 28.14
CA ALA A 338 -0.99 8.48 26.76
C ALA A 338 0.33 7.94 26.23
N GLY A 339 1.43 8.69 26.39
CA GLY A 339 2.78 8.25 26.00
C GLY A 339 3.28 7.04 26.80
N GLU A 340 2.89 6.91 28.08
CA GLU A 340 3.26 5.76 28.92
C GLU A 340 2.74 4.41 28.38
N ILE A 341 1.54 4.37 27.78
CA ILE A 341 0.94 3.12 27.25
C ILE A 341 1.14 2.93 25.74
N LEU A 342 1.61 3.96 25.02
CA LEU A 342 1.75 3.95 23.57
C LEU A 342 2.52 2.73 23.04
N PRO A 343 3.70 2.34 23.59
CA PRO A 343 4.43 1.17 23.08
C PRO A 343 3.63 -0.13 23.20
N ASP A 344 2.88 -0.32 24.29
CA ASP A 344 2.06 -1.52 24.50
C ASP A 344 0.84 -1.58 23.57
N VAL A 345 0.27 -0.43 23.22
CA VAL A 345 -0.83 -0.32 22.25
C VAL A 345 -0.31 -0.52 20.82
N ALA A 346 0.86 0.02 20.50
CA ALA A 346 1.53 -0.17 19.21
C ALA A 346 1.99 -1.61 18.96
N ALA A 347 2.29 -2.36 20.02
CA ALA A 347 2.67 -3.77 19.93
C ALA A 347 1.48 -4.73 19.69
N ARG A 348 0.24 -4.23 19.65
CA ARG A 348 -0.94 -5.07 19.37
C ARG A 348 -0.97 -5.47 17.89
N ASP A 349 -1.32 -6.74 17.66
CA ASP A 349 -1.50 -7.27 16.31
C ASP A 349 -2.73 -6.64 15.65
N THR A 350 -2.48 -5.84 14.63
CA THR A 350 -3.50 -5.34 13.71
C THR A 350 -3.17 -5.79 12.30
N ASP A 351 -4.19 -6.20 11.57
CA ASP A 351 -4.13 -6.56 10.18
C ASP A 351 -4.77 -5.43 9.35
N PRO A 352 -3.99 -4.71 8.52
CA PRO A 352 -4.51 -3.67 7.63
C PRO A 352 -5.49 -4.19 6.56
N PHE A 353 -5.70 -5.52 6.47
CA PHE A 353 -6.66 -6.16 5.56
C PHE A 353 -7.85 -6.80 6.28
N ALA A 354 -7.94 -6.72 7.61
CA ALA A 354 -9.10 -7.23 8.32
C ALA A 354 -10.34 -6.37 7.98
N GLY A 355 -11.49 -7.00 7.69
CA GLY A 355 -12.78 -6.29 7.48
C GLY A 355 -13.17 -6.08 6.01
N ILE A 356 -12.46 -6.72 5.09
CA ILE A 356 -12.95 -6.97 3.73
C ILE A 356 -13.81 -8.23 3.82
N ASP A 357 -15.12 -8.11 3.56
CA ASP A 357 -16.14 -9.12 3.90
C ASP A 357 -15.73 -10.56 3.52
N ALA A 358 -15.74 -11.41 4.54
CA ALA A 358 -15.55 -12.83 4.46
C ALA A 358 -16.89 -13.54 4.73
N GLU A 359 -17.46 -14.23 3.75
CA GLU A 359 -18.68 -15.03 3.93
C GLU A 359 -18.26 -16.44 4.37
N ASP A 360 -18.41 -16.69 5.67
CA ASP A 360 -18.15 -17.95 6.38
C ASP A 360 -18.80 -19.18 5.68
N PRO A 361 -18.04 -20.16 5.15
CA PRO A 361 -18.58 -21.29 4.42
C PRO A 361 -18.81 -22.54 5.29
N ASP A 362 -18.84 -22.44 6.61
CA ASP A 362 -19.05 -23.62 7.48
C ASP A 362 -20.45 -23.63 8.14
N SER A 363 -21.46 -23.97 7.33
CA SER A 363 -22.61 -24.72 7.86
C SER A 363 -23.05 -25.84 6.92
N ASP A 364 -23.01 -27.04 7.50
CA ASP A 364 -23.63 -28.31 7.11
C ASP A 364 -23.00 -29.17 5.99
N GLY A 365 -22.48 -30.33 6.42
CA GLY A 365 -22.72 -31.58 5.68
C GLY A 365 -21.58 -32.60 5.66
N ALA A 366 -21.49 -33.45 6.68
CA ALA A 366 -20.71 -34.69 6.61
C ALA A 366 -21.29 -35.69 5.58
N GLY A 367 -20.41 -36.34 4.80
CA GLY A 367 -20.68 -37.52 3.96
C GLY A 367 -19.65 -37.65 2.83
N ASP A 368 -18.59 -38.43 3.03
CA ASP A 368 -18.41 -39.84 2.62
C ASP A 368 -17.83 -40.02 1.20
N ASP A 369 -16.61 -40.55 1.20
CA ASP A 369 -15.76 -41.19 0.18
C ASP A 369 -16.28 -41.35 -1.26
N SER A 370 -15.47 -40.93 -2.24
CA SER A 370 -15.01 -41.84 -3.33
C SER A 370 -13.88 -41.23 -4.18
N ASP A 371 -12.84 -42.06 -4.38
CA ASP A 371 -11.69 -41.85 -5.27
C ASP A 371 -12.07 -41.39 -6.68
N GLY A 372 -11.40 -40.33 -7.13
CA GLY A 372 -11.34 -39.90 -8.52
C GLY A 372 -10.27 -38.85 -8.69
N ASP A 373 -9.19 -39.21 -9.38
CA ASP A 373 -8.08 -38.36 -9.81
C ASP A 373 -8.58 -37.06 -10.46
N ALA A 374 -8.68 -36.02 -9.64
CA ALA A 374 -8.78 -34.63 -10.03
C ALA A 374 -7.74 -33.92 -9.19
N ALA A 375 -6.68 -33.41 -9.82
CA ALA A 375 -5.78 -32.47 -9.19
C ALA A 375 -6.62 -31.31 -8.65
N THR A 376 -6.92 -31.33 -7.36
CA THR A 376 -7.56 -30.26 -6.62
C THR A 376 -6.69 -29.03 -6.83
N THR A 377 -7.15 -28.12 -7.68
CA THR A 377 -6.51 -26.82 -7.85
C THR A 377 -6.68 -26.13 -6.52
N GLU A 378 -5.60 -26.03 -5.73
CA GLU A 378 -5.62 -25.25 -4.49
C GLU A 378 -6.10 -23.83 -4.84
N PRO A 379 -7.07 -23.29 -4.07
CA PRO A 379 -7.65 -21.99 -4.36
C PRO A 379 -6.55 -20.91 -4.44
N ALA A 380 -6.75 -19.94 -5.34
CA ALA A 380 -5.86 -18.78 -5.44
C ALA A 380 -5.69 -18.12 -4.05
N GLY A 381 -4.46 -17.71 -3.77
CA GLY A 381 -4.05 -17.05 -2.52
C GLY A 381 -3.20 -15.82 -2.84
N SER A 382 -2.03 -15.69 -2.21
CA SER A 382 -1.08 -14.60 -2.50
C SER A 382 -0.22 -14.93 -3.72
N THR A 383 -0.41 -14.19 -4.81
CA THR A 383 0.19 -14.44 -6.13
C THR A 383 1.02 -13.26 -6.59
N LEU A 384 2.34 -13.38 -6.57
CA LEU A 384 3.22 -12.45 -7.26
C LEU A 384 3.39 -12.92 -8.70
N VAL A 385 2.96 -12.11 -9.67
CA VAL A 385 3.32 -12.32 -11.07
C VAL A 385 4.70 -11.70 -11.30
N LEU A 386 5.68 -12.54 -11.65
CA LEU A 386 7.00 -12.10 -12.07
C LEU A 386 7.07 -12.22 -13.60
N LEU A 387 7.02 -11.08 -14.29
CA LEU A 387 6.88 -11.00 -15.73
C LEU A 387 8.22 -10.69 -16.43
N ASP A 388 8.61 -11.55 -17.34
CA ASP A 388 9.70 -11.28 -18.29
C ASP A 388 9.32 -10.12 -19.21
N THR A 389 10.21 -9.16 -19.32
CA THR A 389 10.09 -8.00 -20.21
C THR A 389 11.31 -7.87 -21.11
N SER A 390 12.05 -8.96 -21.34
CA SER A 390 13.14 -8.99 -22.30
C SER A 390 12.64 -8.87 -23.76
N GLU A 391 13.54 -8.57 -24.69
CA GLU A 391 13.20 -8.36 -26.11
C GLU A 391 12.53 -9.57 -26.77
N GLY A 392 12.74 -10.78 -26.24
CA GLY A 392 12.18 -12.03 -26.77
C GLY A 392 10.73 -12.30 -26.36
N MET A 393 10.15 -11.49 -25.49
CA MET A 393 8.83 -11.73 -24.91
C MET A 393 7.69 -11.23 -25.81
N ASP A 394 6.67 -12.06 -26.02
CA ASP A 394 5.37 -11.62 -26.58
C ASP A 394 4.53 -10.95 -25.48
N LEU A 395 4.93 -9.72 -25.13
CA LEU A 395 4.31 -8.97 -24.04
C LEU A 395 2.85 -8.60 -24.35
N ASP A 396 2.49 -8.40 -25.61
CA ASP A 396 1.12 -8.05 -26.00
C ASP A 396 0.18 -9.24 -25.78
N ALA A 397 0.57 -10.46 -26.18
CA ALA A 397 -0.22 -11.65 -25.91
C ALA A 397 -0.38 -11.92 -24.41
N VAL A 398 0.68 -11.68 -23.61
CA VAL A 398 0.58 -11.81 -22.16
C VAL A 398 -0.30 -10.73 -21.56
N ARG A 399 -0.18 -9.47 -21.98
CA ARG A 399 -1.02 -8.37 -21.49
C ARG A 399 -2.49 -8.63 -21.75
N GLU A 400 -2.84 -9.07 -22.97
CA GLU A 400 -4.21 -9.41 -23.34
C GLU A 400 -4.78 -10.52 -22.46
N ALA A 401 -4.00 -11.56 -22.19
CA ALA A 401 -4.42 -12.69 -21.37
C ALA A 401 -4.45 -12.39 -19.86
N LEU A 402 -3.45 -11.67 -19.34
CA LEU A 402 -3.24 -11.48 -17.91
C LEU A 402 -4.14 -10.39 -17.32
N THR A 403 -4.46 -9.33 -18.07
CA THR A 403 -5.32 -8.22 -17.62
C THR A 403 -6.65 -8.71 -17.01
N PRO A 404 -7.50 -9.50 -17.71
CA PRO A 404 -8.75 -9.99 -17.13
C PRO A 404 -8.54 -11.04 -16.03
N LEU A 405 -7.37 -11.68 -15.96
CA LEU A 405 -7.05 -12.66 -14.92
C LEU A 405 -6.61 -11.98 -13.62
N MET A 406 -5.97 -10.82 -13.68
CA MET A 406 -5.67 -10.01 -12.49
C MET A 406 -6.94 -9.54 -11.79
N ASP A 407 -7.98 -9.21 -12.56
CA ASP A 407 -9.31 -8.92 -12.02
C ASP A 407 -9.88 -10.12 -11.26
N ARG A 408 -9.83 -11.31 -11.87
CA ARG A 408 -10.37 -12.55 -11.31
C ARG A 408 -9.56 -13.13 -10.16
N ALA A 409 -8.25 -12.87 -10.13
CA ALA A 409 -7.32 -13.44 -9.17
C ALA A 409 -7.46 -12.90 -7.75
N ILE A 410 -8.29 -11.88 -7.56
CA ILE A 410 -8.60 -11.28 -6.26
C ILE A 410 -10.04 -11.59 -5.83
N ASP A 411 -10.83 -12.26 -6.67
CA ASP A 411 -12.18 -12.68 -6.31
C ASP A 411 -12.09 -13.83 -5.29
N GLY A 412 -12.06 -13.53 -3.99
CA GLY A 412 -12.03 -14.48 -2.87
C GLY A 412 -11.15 -14.02 -1.71
N GLU A 413 -11.52 -14.40 -0.48
CA GLU A 413 -10.83 -14.00 0.75
C GLU A 413 -9.35 -14.41 0.79
N GLY A 414 -8.48 -13.52 1.28
CA GLY A 414 -7.05 -13.77 1.43
C GLY A 414 -6.24 -13.79 0.12
N ARG A 415 -6.88 -13.44 -1.01
CA ARG A 415 -6.24 -13.35 -2.33
C ARG A 415 -5.56 -12.00 -2.50
N ARG A 416 -4.28 -12.03 -2.87
CA ARG A 416 -3.47 -10.83 -3.12
C ARG A 416 -2.75 -11.02 -4.44
N VAL A 417 -2.76 -10.00 -5.30
CA VAL A 417 -1.96 -10.02 -6.53
C VAL A 417 -1.01 -8.85 -6.54
N ALA A 418 0.21 -9.13 -6.96
CA ALA A 418 1.27 -8.16 -7.17
C ALA A 418 1.91 -8.45 -8.54
N LEU A 419 2.54 -7.43 -9.13
CA LEU A 419 3.21 -7.53 -10.42
C LEU A 419 4.61 -6.93 -10.33
N TRP A 420 5.62 -7.77 -10.56
CA TRP A 420 7.00 -7.37 -10.79
C TRP A 420 7.38 -7.71 -12.23
N ASN A 421 8.36 -7.01 -12.78
CA ASN A 421 8.94 -7.38 -14.06
C ASN A 421 10.45 -7.56 -13.97
N TYR A 422 11.03 -8.31 -14.90
CA TYR A 422 12.47 -8.46 -14.99
C TYR A 422 12.99 -8.38 -16.43
N SER A 423 14.23 -7.94 -16.54
CA SER A 423 15.04 -7.94 -17.76
C SER A 423 16.51 -7.69 -17.36
N SER A 424 17.44 -7.77 -18.31
CA SER A 424 18.79 -7.30 -18.06
C SER A 424 18.79 -5.79 -17.79
N PRO A 425 19.69 -5.30 -16.94
CA PRO A 425 19.86 -3.86 -16.74
C PRO A 425 20.19 -3.14 -18.05
N LEU A 426 19.28 -2.26 -18.47
CA LEU A 426 19.43 -1.47 -19.71
C LEU A 426 20.32 -0.23 -19.54
N SER A 427 20.62 0.14 -18.29
CA SER A 427 21.38 1.33 -17.93
C SER A 427 22.65 0.96 -17.18
N ALA A 428 23.76 1.59 -17.54
CA ALA A 428 25.04 1.42 -16.83
C ALA A 428 24.90 1.83 -15.35
N GLY A 429 25.15 0.90 -14.43
CA GLY A 429 25.08 1.11 -12.98
C GLY A 429 23.87 0.49 -12.29
N VAL A 430 22.87 0.00 -13.03
CA VAL A 430 21.82 -0.85 -12.47
C VAL A 430 22.33 -2.29 -12.42
N THR A 431 22.31 -2.92 -11.24
CA THR A 431 22.83 -4.28 -11.03
C THR A 431 21.72 -5.31 -10.80
N THR A 432 20.49 -4.85 -10.55
CA THR A 432 19.35 -5.70 -10.23
C THR A 432 18.49 -5.90 -11.48
N PRO A 433 18.24 -7.15 -11.92
CA PRO A 433 17.42 -7.43 -13.10
C PRO A 433 15.92 -7.34 -12.84
N VAL A 434 15.50 -7.33 -11.57
CA VAL A 434 14.10 -7.26 -11.18
C VAL A 434 13.68 -5.84 -10.80
N ARG A 435 12.49 -5.44 -11.24
CA ARG A 435 11.79 -4.22 -10.85
C ARG A 435 10.54 -4.58 -10.05
N GLN A 436 10.54 -4.15 -8.80
CA GLN A 436 9.46 -4.42 -7.85
C GLN A 436 8.33 -3.39 -8.03
N ASN A 437 7.58 -3.48 -9.13
CA ASN A 437 6.64 -2.40 -9.49
C ASN A 437 5.47 -2.28 -8.52
N VAL A 438 4.93 -3.42 -8.09
CA VAL A 438 3.78 -3.49 -7.20
C VAL A 438 4.03 -4.54 -6.15
N HIS A 439 3.87 -4.17 -4.88
CA HIS A 439 3.87 -5.11 -3.75
C HIS A 439 2.43 -5.51 -3.40
N PHE A 440 2.27 -6.66 -2.75
CA PHE A 440 1.01 -7.04 -2.11
C PHE A 440 0.54 -5.93 -1.17
N GLY A 441 -0.74 -5.56 -1.30
CA GLY A 441 -1.34 -4.51 -0.49
C GLY A 441 -2.65 -3.99 -1.07
N ALA A 442 -3.25 -3.03 -0.38
CA ALA A 442 -4.49 -2.40 -0.84
C ALA A 442 -4.24 -1.66 -2.18
N GLY A 443 -5.16 -1.83 -3.13
CA GLY A 443 -5.05 -1.26 -4.48
C GLY A 443 -3.92 -1.87 -5.33
N ALA A 444 -3.23 -2.92 -4.87
CA ALA A 444 -2.21 -3.62 -5.65
C ALA A 444 -2.76 -4.18 -6.96
N LYS A 445 -4.06 -4.55 -6.97
CA LYS A 445 -4.80 -4.95 -8.17
C LYS A 445 -4.72 -3.90 -9.27
N ASP A 446 -5.35 -2.75 -9.01
CA ASP A 446 -5.57 -1.71 -10.01
C ASP A 446 -4.23 -1.16 -10.48
N ARG A 447 -3.26 -1.07 -9.55
CA ARG A 447 -1.88 -0.71 -9.86
C ARG A 447 -1.15 -1.75 -10.70
N SER A 448 -1.39 -3.04 -10.46
CA SER A 448 -0.79 -4.11 -11.28
C SER A 448 -1.34 -4.07 -12.72
N VAL A 449 -2.64 -3.82 -12.88
CA VAL A 449 -3.27 -3.64 -14.20
C VAL A 449 -2.73 -2.40 -14.91
N GLU A 450 -2.59 -1.28 -14.19
CA GLU A 450 -2.00 -0.05 -14.72
C GLU A 450 -0.55 -0.25 -15.17
N VAL A 451 0.30 -0.80 -14.29
CA VAL A 451 1.70 -1.09 -14.60
C VAL A 451 1.82 -2.02 -15.79
N LEU A 452 1.02 -3.10 -15.83
CA LEU A 452 1.02 -4.05 -16.95
C LEU A 452 0.75 -3.35 -18.29
N GLY A 453 -0.13 -2.36 -18.31
CA GLY A 453 -0.43 -1.53 -19.47
C GLY A 453 0.74 -0.65 -19.93
N GLN A 454 1.64 -0.29 -19.02
CA GLN A 454 2.79 0.62 -19.27
C GLN A 454 4.10 -0.11 -19.58
N LEU A 455 4.21 -1.42 -19.29
CA LEU A 455 5.43 -2.18 -19.53
C LEU A 455 5.80 -2.20 -21.02
N SER A 456 7.09 -2.11 -21.29
CA SER A 456 7.68 -2.32 -22.62
C SER A 456 8.72 -3.43 -22.55
N THR A 457 9.04 -4.04 -23.69
CA THR A 457 10.13 -5.02 -23.77
C THR A 457 11.48 -4.34 -23.99
N GLY A 458 12.55 -4.96 -23.50
CA GLY A 458 13.92 -4.51 -23.69
C GLY A 458 14.94 -5.36 -22.92
N GLY A 459 16.14 -5.50 -23.45
CA GLY A 459 17.22 -6.23 -22.78
C GLY A 459 17.07 -7.74 -22.88
N GLU A 460 17.84 -8.46 -22.07
CA GLU A 460 17.97 -9.92 -22.11
C GLU A 460 17.29 -10.57 -20.89
N PRO A 461 16.81 -11.82 -20.99
CA PRO A 461 16.12 -12.47 -19.87
C PRO A 461 17.14 -12.95 -18.82
N TRP A 462 17.33 -12.18 -17.74
CA TRP A 462 18.12 -12.58 -16.57
C TRP A 462 17.25 -13.32 -15.56
N LEU A 463 16.79 -14.51 -15.95
CA LEU A 463 15.79 -15.32 -15.26
C LEU A 463 16.25 -15.74 -13.86
N TRP A 464 17.38 -16.44 -13.72
CA TRP A 464 17.78 -17.05 -12.44
C TRP A 464 18.09 -16.02 -11.35
N ARG A 465 18.57 -14.84 -11.75
CA ARG A 465 18.84 -13.70 -10.87
C ARG A 465 17.58 -12.98 -10.40
N SER A 466 16.44 -13.22 -11.08
CA SER A 466 15.18 -12.52 -10.82
C SER A 466 14.19 -13.36 -10.01
N VAL A 467 14.19 -14.69 -10.20
CA VAL A 467 13.29 -15.59 -9.46
C VAL A 467 13.59 -15.61 -7.96
N GLY A 468 14.86 -15.65 -7.56
CA GLY A 468 15.26 -15.65 -6.15
C GLY A 468 14.65 -14.49 -5.35
N PRO A 469 14.91 -13.23 -5.73
CA PRO A 469 14.33 -12.07 -5.05
C PRO A 469 12.80 -12.06 -4.98
N ALA A 470 12.11 -12.60 -5.99
CA ALA A 470 10.66 -12.72 -5.99
C ALA A 470 10.17 -13.77 -4.99
N VAL A 471 10.85 -14.92 -4.90
CA VAL A 471 10.55 -15.96 -3.90
C VAL A 471 10.83 -15.45 -2.49
N ASP A 472 11.94 -14.75 -2.27
CA ASP A 472 12.28 -14.15 -0.97
C ASP A 472 11.18 -13.19 -0.52
N TYR A 473 10.72 -12.31 -1.41
CA TYR A 473 9.63 -11.39 -1.11
C TYR A 473 8.31 -12.10 -0.77
N VAL A 474 7.92 -13.13 -1.52
CA VAL A 474 6.69 -13.88 -1.23
C VAL A 474 6.81 -14.65 0.08
N ALA A 475 8.00 -15.14 0.43
CA ALA A 475 8.27 -15.77 1.72
C ALA A 475 8.23 -14.76 2.88
N GLU A 476 8.71 -13.53 2.66
CA GLU A 476 8.62 -12.44 3.64
C GLU A 476 7.18 -12.00 3.86
N ALA A 477 6.44 -11.80 2.78
CA ALA A 477 5.04 -11.37 2.80
C ALA A 477 4.06 -12.55 2.97
N TRP A 478 4.54 -13.71 3.45
CA TRP A 478 3.77 -14.94 3.52
C TRP A 478 2.51 -14.81 4.38
N SER A 479 1.40 -15.36 3.89
CA SER A 479 0.12 -15.36 4.61
C SER A 479 -0.30 -16.79 4.98
N PRO A 480 -0.64 -17.08 6.24
CA PRO A 480 -1.14 -18.39 6.66
C PRO A 480 -2.50 -18.70 6.03
N GLY A 481 -2.79 -20.00 5.85
CA GLY A 481 -4.10 -20.47 5.41
C GLY A 481 -4.42 -20.25 3.92
N VAL A 482 -3.52 -19.61 3.16
CA VAL A 482 -3.66 -19.41 1.70
C VAL A 482 -2.41 -19.89 0.96
N ALA A 483 -2.57 -20.20 -0.32
CA ALA A 483 -1.42 -20.51 -1.18
C ALA A 483 -0.55 -19.26 -1.38
N ASN A 484 0.76 -19.36 -1.09
CA ASN A 484 1.73 -18.30 -1.38
C ASN A 484 2.55 -18.72 -2.59
N ARG A 485 2.47 -17.94 -3.68
CA ARG A 485 3.05 -18.33 -4.97
C ARG A 485 3.70 -17.19 -5.74
N VAL A 486 4.73 -17.57 -6.49
CA VAL A 486 5.28 -16.79 -7.60
C VAL A 486 4.78 -17.44 -8.90
N VAL A 487 4.08 -16.67 -9.73
CA VAL A 487 3.77 -17.04 -11.12
C VAL A 487 4.82 -16.40 -12.01
N LEU A 488 5.82 -17.18 -12.40
CA LEU A 488 6.86 -16.77 -13.33
C LEU A 488 6.31 -16.86 -14.76
N VAL A 489 6.22 -15.72 -15.44
CA VAL A 489 5.86 -15.66 -16.86
C VAL A 489 7.13 -15.31 -17.63
N THR A 490 7.63 -16.24 -18.44
CA THR A 490 8.97 -16.16 -19.05
C THR A 490 8.96 -16.48 -20.54
N SER A 491 9.90 -15.90 -21.29
CA SER A 491 10.16 -16.32 -22.69
C SER A 491 10.78 -17.71 -22.79
N GLY A 492 11.18 -18.31 -21.66
CA GLY A 492 11.73 -19.68 -21.59
C GLY A 492 13.25 -19.76 -21.71
N SER A 493 13.96 -18.64 -21.61
CA SER A 493 15.42 -18.58 -21.74
C SER A 493 16.07 -17.79 -20.61
N ASP A 494 17.31 -18.12 -20.27
CA ASP A 494 18.18 -17.30 -19.43
C ASP A 494 19.41 -16.90 -20.25
N ALA A 495 19.72 -15.60 -20.27
CA ALA A 495 20.85 -15.04 -21.01
C ALA A 495 22.10 -14.82 -20.13
N THR A 496 22.07 -15.29 -18.88
CA THR A 496 23.24 -15.27 -18.01
C THR A 496 24.02 -16.57 -18.16
N ASP A 497 25.29 -16.55 -17.79
CA ASP A 497 26.11 -17.77 -17.65
C ASP A 497 25.95 -18.38 -16.24
N ASP A 498 24.86 -18.09 -15.52
CA ASP A 498 24.64 -18.60 -14.17
C ASP A 498 24.33 -20.10 -14.18
N ASP A 499 24.83 -20.82 -13.17
CA ASP A 499 24.52 -22.23 -12.98
C ASP A 499 23.07 -22.40 -12.48
N ALA A 500 22.20 -22.90 -13.37
CA ALA A 500 20.79 -23.13 -13.10
C ALA A 500 20.57 -24.08 -11.91
N ALA A 501 21.38 -25.14 -11.75
CA ALA A 501 21.21 -26.10 -10.67
C ALA A 501 21.51 -25.42 -9.31
N ALA A 502 22.58 -24.63 -9.24
CA ALA A 502 22.93 -23.87 -8.05
C ALA A 502 21.92 -22.75 -7.74
N ALA A 503 21.28 -22.16 -8.76
CA ALA A 503 20.20 -21.21 -8.58
C ALA A 503 18.94 -21.88 -8.00
N ILE A 504 18.54 -23.03 -8.55
CA ILE A 504 17.39 -23.80 -8.08
C ILE A 504 17.58 -24.25 -6.64
N GLU A 505 18.78 -24.71 -6.25
CA GLU A 505 19.08 -25.09 -4.88
C GLU A 505 18.85 -23.92 -3.91
N ARG A 506 19.37 -22.72 -4.23
CA ARG A 506 19.19 -21.51 -3.42
C ARG A 506 17.72 -21.08 -3.32
N ILE A 507 17.01 -21.07 -4.44
CA ILE A 507 15.59 -20.70 -4.49
C ILE A 507 14.75 -21.68 -3.67
N THR A 508 15.01 -22.98 -3.82
CA THR A 508 14.29 -24.04 -3.08
C THR A 508 14.52 -23.90 -1.58
N ALA A 509 15.75 -23.62 -1.16
CA ALA A 509 16.08 -23.42 0.26
C ALA A 509 15.28 -22.26 0.89
N ALA A 510 15.04 -21.17 0.15
CA ALA A 510 14.19 -20.07 0.60
C ALA A 510 12.70 -20.45 0.61
N ALA A 511 12.26 -21.19 -0.41
CA ALA A 511 10.87 -21.57 -0.64
C ALA A 511 10.34 -22.68 0.29
N THR A 512 11.18 -23.54 0.87
CA THR A 512 10.75 -24.72 1.66
C THR A 512 10.97 -24.56 3.17
N THR A 513 11.04 -23.32 3.66
CA THR A 513 11.15 -23.02 5.10
C THR A 513 9.80 -23.22 5.82
N ASP A 514 9.64 -22.69 7.02
CA ASP A 514 8.36 -22.57 7.74
C ASP A 514 7.30 -21.73 6.99
N ARG A 515 7.71 -21.04 5.92
CA ARG A 515 6.88 -20.21 5.04
C ARG A 515 6.93 -20.72 3.60
N PRO A 516 6.17 -21.77 3.25
CA PRO A 516 6.27 -22.40 1.94
C PRO A 516 5.84 -21.45 0.82
N VAL A 517 6.67 -21.36 -0.23
CA VAL A 517 6.40 -20.60 -1.47
C VAL A 517 6.43 -21.52 -2.68
N ARG A 518 5.36 -21.51 -3.46
CA ARG A 518 5.23 -22.27 -4.70
C ARG A 518 5.69 -21.46 -5.90
N VAL A 519 6.41 -22.06 -6.85
CA VAL A 519 6.75 -21.39 -8.13
C VAL A 519 6.06 -22.09 -9.30
N ASP A 520 5.01 -21.48 -9.83
CA ASP A 520 4.36 -21.90 -11.07
C ASP A 520 4.94 -21.13 -12.27
N VAL A 521 5.24 -21.83 -13.35
CA VAL A 521 5.94 -21.28 -14.52
C VAL A 521 5.02 -21.33 -15.74
N VAL A 522 4.90 -20.20 -16.42
CA VAL A 522 4.28 -20.08 -17.74
C VAL A 522 5.36 -19.68 -18.74
N VAL A 523 5.70 -20.60 -19.64
CA VAL A 523 6.65 -20.36 -20.73
C VAL A 523 5.89 -19.88 -21.95
N VAL A 524 6.16 -18.65 -22.40
CA VAL A 524 5.60 -18.06 -23.61
C VAL A 524 6.62 -18.21 -24.73
N GLY A 525 6.51 -19.29 -25.49
CA GLY A 525 7.50 -19.69 -26.49
C GLY A 525 8.08 -21.07 -26.20
N GLU A 526 9.36 -21.24 -26.50
CA GLU A 526 10.09 -22.50 -26.27
C GLU A 526 10.92 -22.42 -24.98
N ASP A 527 10.92 -23.51 -24.20
CA ASP A 527 11.81 -23.65 -23.05
C ASP A 527 13.20 -24.07 -23.52
N SER A 528 14.17 -23.14 -23.45
CA SER A 528 15.58 -23.36 -23.77
C SER A 528 16.44 -23.58 -22.54
N THR A 529 15.85 -23.82 -21.37
CA THR A 529 16.58 -24.06 -20.10
C THR A 529 16.95 -25.54 -19.87
N ASP A 530 16.81 -26.38 -20.91
CA ASP A 530 17.06 -27.82 -20.85
C ASP A 530 16.29 -28.56 -19.72
N GLY A 531 15.12 -28.03 -19.34
CA GLY A 531 14.26 -28.60 -18.31
C GLY A 531 14.46 -28.03 -16.91
N ALA A 532 15.40 -27.10 -16.69
CA ALA A 532 15.65 -26.50 -15.39
C ALA A 532 14.42 -25.76 -14.81
N LEU A 533 13.59 -25.14 -15.66
CA LEU A 533 12.32 -24.55 -15.22
C LEU A 533 11.36 -25.59 -14.61
N ARG A 534 11.37 -26.83 -15.11
CA ARG A 534 10.57 -27.94 -14.58
C ARG A 534 11.12 -28.45 -13.26
N ASP A 535 12.43 -28.49 -13.13
CA ASP A 535 13.10 -28.87 -11.89
C ASP A 535 12.81 -27.83 -10.78
N LEU A 536 12.90 -26.54 -11.08
CA LEU A 536 12.50 -25.45 -10.17
C LEU A 536 11.06 -25.59 -9.68
N ALA A 537 10.11 -25.71 -10.62
CA ALA A 537 8.70 -25.81 -10.29
C ALA A 537 8.45 -27.05 -9.42
N SER A 538 9.05 -28.19 -9.77
CA SER A 538 8.89 -29.44 -9.02
C SER A 538 9.49 -29.36 -7.61
N ALA A 539 10.64 -28.70 -7.45
CA ALA A 539 11.31 -28.54 -6.16
C ALA A 539 10.53 -27.63 -5.19
N THR A 540 9.72 -26.70 -5.71
CA THR A 540 8.89 -25.77 -4.92
C THR A 540 7.40 -26.19 -4.87
N GLY A 541 7.05 -27.37 -5.39
CA GLY A 541 5.66 -27.87 -5.43
C GLY A 541 4.76 -27.20 -6.49
N GLY A 542 5.34 -26.40 -7.39
CA GLY A 542 4.71 -25.74 -8.53
C GLY A 542 4.55 -26.61 -9.78
N SER A 543 4.16 -25.98 -10.88
CA SER A 543 3.99 -26.63 -12.18
C SER A 543 4.52 -25.77 -13.32
N VAL A 544 4.88 -26.40 -14.45
CA VAL A 544 5.24 -25.69 -15.69
C VAL A 544 4.12 -25.87 -16.71
N GLN A 545 3.70 -24.76 -17.31
CA GLN A 545 2.81 -24.71 -18.47
C GLN A 545 3.57 -24.06 -19.64
N VAL A 546 3.57 -24.70 -20.80
CA VAL A 546 4.07 -24.08 -22.03
C VAL A 546 2.87 -23.50 -22.76
N ALA A 547 2.83 -22.17 -22.86
CA ALA A 547 1.85 -21.43 -23.61
C ALA A 547 2.20 -21.45 -25.10
N GLY A 548 1.18 -21.69 -25.94
CA GLY A 548 1.28 -21.39 -27.37
C GLY A 548 1.16 -19.88 -27.61
N THR A 549 0.58 -19.47 -28.74
CA THR A 549 0.32 -18.05 -29.05
C THR A 549 -0.70 -17.38 -28.12
N ASP A 550 -1.45 -18.15 -27.33
CA ASP A 550 -2.40 -17.65 -26.33
C ASP A 550 -2.02 -18.23 -24.95
N PRO A 551 -1.54 -17.40 -24.01
CA PRO A 551 -1.13 -17.84 -22.69
C PRO A 551 -2.29 -17.96 -21.69
N THR A 552 -3.53 -17.64 -22.06
CA THR A 552 -4.67 -17.55 -21.12
C THR A 552 -4.87 -18.82 -20.31
N ALA A 553 -4.96 -19.99 -20.95
CA ALA A 553 -5.20 -21.26 -20.24
C ALA A 553 -4.03 -21.65 -19.31
N ALA A 554 -2.80 -21.33 -19.71
CA ALA A 554 -1.61 -21.57 -18.90
C ALA A 554 -1.59 -20.66 -17.66
N LEU A 555 -1.91 -19.37 -17.84
CA LEU A 555 -2.00 -18.38 -16.77
C LEU A 555 -3.11 -18.70 -15.77
N VAL A 556 -4.31 -19.07 -16.23
CA VAL A 556 -5.43 -19.50 -15.36
C VAL A 556 -4.98 -20.61 -14.42
N LYS A 557 -4.31 -21.64 -14.97
CA LYS A 557 -3.84 -22.79 -14.20
C LYS A 557 -2.71 -22.42 -13.23
N ALA A 558 -1.74 -21.61 -13.66
CA ALA A 558 -0.63 -21.17 -12.81
C ALA A 558 -1.11 -20.28 -11.64
N MET A 559 -2.06 -19.39 -11.92
CA MET A 559 -2.66 -18.50 -10.90
C MET A 559 -3.67 -19.21 -10.00
N GLY A 560 -4.10 -20.44 -10.33
CA GLY A 560 -5.07 -21.21 -9.54
C GLY A 560 -6.50 -20.65 -9.60
N LEU A 561 -6.91 -20.19 -10.79
CA LEU A 561 -8.20 -19.53 -11.07
C LEU A 561 -9.24 -20.44 -11.69
#